data_AF-A0ABD3UIG7-F1
#
_entry.id   AF-A0ABD3UIG7-F1
#
_cell.length_a   1.000
_cell.length_b   1.000
_cell.length_c   1.000
_cell.angle_alpha   90.00
_cell.angle_beta   90.00
_cell.angle_gamma   90.00
#
_symmetry.space_group_name_H-M   'P 1'
#
loop_
_entity.id
_entity.type
_entity.pdbx_description
1 polymer ?
#
loop_
_entity_poly.entity_id
_entity_poly.type
_entity_poly.pdbx_seq_one_letter_code
_entity_poly.pdbx_strand_id
1 'polypeptide(L)'
;MWCQRKGIFLFFYILSTISFILTCFLLYKSAHRDNVSNTNIYNVPAMTSDKFVDKFRNTKVKSEAETLISATSWMKTETPILTLFTSWLHRQDKYVVQNRTVQNWKYFWPHIRPVLFTNDTELGDICRQQGWSILPLTHTAIEGVPVVKYMYLDAMLHFNSTFYGFANSDIIFNDGLVNTLLTIRRFTDIYRDPVLITGIRINFDYKIPYNATDMKNISKVSEKGKLANPMSADYFITTRNYPWWKMEEIVIGRFQVDNWIIRFSQLEKIFVINSTPTVIALHQTTEAGILESGSKPNKSYNSVLIQEVRKIKINTQQARVGCAEFVTNFTKHGHIELMRQPLSKQC
;
A
#
# COMPACT_ATOMS: atom_id res chain seq x y z
N MET A 1 -4.19 44.87 -7.16
CA MET A 1 -4.60 44.53 -5.77
C MET A 1 -4.78 43.02 -5.64
N TRP A 2 -3.70 42.31 -5.32
CA TRP A 2 -3.59 40.84 -5.33
C TRP A 2 -3.68 40.22 -3.92
N CYS A 3 -4.48 40.83 -3.02
CA CYS A 3 -4.61 40.39 -1.62
C CYS A 3 -6.06 40.21 -1.11
N GLN A 4 -7.09 40.28 -1.97
CA GLN A 4 -8.50 40.17 -1.53
C GLN A 4 -9.23 38.89 -1.98
N ARG A 5 -8.64 38.03 -2.82
CA ARG A 5 -9.32 36.78 -3.27
C ARG A 5 -9.05 35.52 -2.44
N LYS A 6 -8.08 35.54 -1.51
CA LYS A 6 -7.81 34.40 -0.60
C LYS A 6 -8.70 34.39 0.65
N GLY A 7 -9.22 35.53 1.07
CA GLY A 7 -10.11 35.63 2.24
C GLY A 7 -11.48 35.00 2.00
N ILE A 8 -12.02 35.11 0.79
CA ILE A 8 -13.37 34.62 0.45
C ILE A 8 -13.42 33.09 0.42
N PHE A 9 -12.39 32.42 -0.13
CA PHE A 9 -12.32 30.95 -0.12
C PHE A 9 -12.15 30.36 1.28
N LEU A 10 -11.38 31.02 2.16
CA LEU A 10 -11.24 30.60 3.55
C LEU A 10 -12.56 30.81 4.32
N PHE A 11 -13.29 31.89 4.02
CA PHE A 11 -14.59 32.19 4.64
C PHE A 11 -15.68 31.17 4.24
N PHE A 12 -15.73 30.75 2.97
CA PHE A 12 -16.65 29.70 2.52
C PHE A 12 -16.32 28.33 3.10
N TYR A 13 -15.03 28.00 3.28
CA TYR A 13 -14.61 26.74 3.90
C TYR A 13 -14.88 26.70 5.42
N ILE A 14 -14.77 27.85 6.09
CA ILE A 14 -15.12 28.00 7.51
C ILE A 14 -16.64 27.95 7.70
N LEU A 15 -17.44 28.55 6.81
CA LEU A 15 -18.90 28.47 6.88
C LEU A 15 -19.42 27.07 6.55
N SER A 16 -18.79 26.33 5.63
CA SER A 16 -19.21 24.95 5.33
C SER A 16 -18.86 23.98 6.47
N THR A 17 -17.72 24.19 7.14
CA THR A 17 -17.35 23.39 8.32
C THR A 17 -18.18 23.73 9.55
N ILE A 18 -18.53 25.00 9.78
CA ILE A 18 -19.48 25.39 10.83
C ILE A 18 -20.88 24.84 10.55
N SER A 19 -21.33 24.87 9.29
CA SER A 19 -22.62 24.28 8.88
C SER A 19 -22.64 22.77 9.08
N PHE A 20 -21.55 22.06 8.74
CA PHE A 20 -21.43 20.62 8.96
C PHE A 20 -21.41 20.26 10.45
N ILE A 21 -20.70 21.04 11.27
CA ILE A 21 -20.66 20.87 12.73
C ILE A 21 -22.04 21.15 13.35
N LEU A 22 -22.74 22.20 12.94
CA LEU A 22 -24.10 22.47 13.39
C LEU A 22 -25.07 21.37 12.95
N THR A 23 -24.91 20.82 11.75
CA THR A 23 -25.74 19.72 11.24
C THR A 23 -25.49 18.45 12.05
N CYS A 24 -24.23 18.11 12.35
CA CYS A 24 -23.89 17.00 13.24
C CYS A 24 -24.41 17.22 14.68
N PHE A 25 -24.38 18.46 15.18
CA PHE A 25 -24.88 18.79 16.52
C PHE A 25 -26.42 18.76 16.60
N LEU A 26 -27.11 19.16 15.52
CA LEU A 26 -28.55 19.06 15.39
C LEU A 26 -29.01 17.61 15.20
N LEU A 27 -28.26 16.80 14.44
CA LEU A 27 -28.48 15.35 14.30
C LEU A 27 -28.23 14.62 15.63
N TYR A 28 -27.20 15.02 16.38
CA TYR A 28 -26.93 14.51 17.72
C TYR A 28 -28.04 14.88 18.72
N LYS A 29 -28.55 16.12 18.68
CA LYS A 29 -29.72 16.54 19.47
C LYS A 29 -31.02 15.86 19.03
N SER A 30 -31.17 15.55 17.74
CA SER A 30 -32.32 14.82 17.21
C SER A 30 -32.30 13.35 17.63
N ALA A 31 -31.11 12.74 17.67
CA ALA A 31 -30.92 11.35 18.11
C ALA A 31 -31.04 11.17 19.64
N HIS A 32 -31.00 12.26 20.41
CA HIS A 32 -31.14 12.26 21.87
C HIS A 32 -32.42 12.95 22.37
N ARG A 33 -33.42 13.15 21.50
CA ARG A 33 -34.71 13.78 21.84
C ARG A 33 -35.86 12.82 22.15
N ASP A 34 -35.61 11.52 22.28
CA ASP A 34 -36.62 10.54 22.71
C ASP A 34 -36.68 10.33 24.22
N ASN A 35 -36.11 11.25 25.02
CA ASN A 35 -36.40 11.29 26.44
C ASN A 35 -36.43 12.74 26.95
N VAL A 36 -37.47 13.03 27.72
CA VAL A 36 -37.82 14.29 28.39
C VAL A 36 -38.80 15.18 27.60
N SER A 37 -40.02 15.14 28.11
CA SER A 37 -41.22 15.90 27.79
C SER A 37 -41.16 17.37 28.22
N ASN A 38 -41.98 18.18 27.54
CA ASN A 38 -42.56 19.45 27.96
C ASN A 38 -41.64 20.58 28.45
N THR A 39 -41.50 21.64 27.64
CA THR A 39 -41.96 23.00 28.00
C THR A 39 -41.87 23.99 26.82
N ASN A 40 -43.05 24.50 26.46
CA ASN A 40 -43.38 25.85 25.95
C ASN A 40 -42.50 26.96 26.59
N ILE A 41 -42.23 28.15 26.04
CA ILE A 41 -42.42 28.85 24.76
C ILE A 41 -41.74 30.24 24.94
N TYR A 42 -41.23 30.83 23.86
CA TYR A 42 -40.96 32.26 23.55
C TYR A 42 -40.04 33.18 24.41
N ASN A 43 -39.33 34.03 23.64
CA ASN A 43 -38.66 35.30 23.95
C ASN A 43 -37.28 35.30 24.60
N VAL A 44 -36.23 35.48 23.77
CA VAL A 44 -34.95 36.06 24.19
C VAL A 44 -34.53 37.14 23.17
N PRO A 45 -34.19 38.38 23.59
CA PRO A 45 -33.88 39.47 22.67
C PRO A 45 -32.52 39.28 21.97
N ALA A 46 -32.33 39.97 20.85
CA ALA A 46 -31.05 40.03 20.15
C ALA A 46 -29.95 40.54 21.08
N MET A 47 -29.03 39.65 21.44
CA MET A 47 -27.90 39.92 22.32
C MET A 47 -26.69 40.25 21.44
N THR A 48 -26.09 41.43 21.63
CA THR A 48 -24.90 41.87 20.89
C THR A 48 -23.70 40.96 21.15
N SER A 49 -22.80 40.86 20.16
CA SER A 49 -21.64 39.94 20.08
C SER A 49 -20.81 39.87 21.35
N ASP A 50 -20.73 40.96 22.09
CA ASP A 50 -19.77 41.12 23.18
C ASP A 50 -20.25 40.46 24.48
N LYS A 51 -21.57 40.26 24.66
CA LYS A 51 -22.10 39.50 25.81
C LYS A 51 -22.17 37.99 25.58
N PHE A 52 -21.98 37.52 24.35
CA PHE A 52 -21.89 36.07 24.05
C PHE A 52 -20.51 35.52 24.43
N VAL A 53 -19.46 36.33 24.30
CA VAL A 53 -18.06 35.94 24.57
C VAL A 53 -17.79 35.79 26.07
N ASP A 54 -18.37 36.62 26.93
CA ASP A 54 -18.13 36.54 28.39
C ASP A 54 -18.89 35.40 29.09
N LYS A 55 -19.93 34.83 28.47
CA LYS A 55 -20.68 33.69 29.03
C LYS A 55 -20.02 32.32 28.77
N PHE A 56 -19.01 32.26 27.89
CA PHE A 56 -18.28 31.03 27.54
C PHE A 56 -16.84 30.99 28.07
N ARG A 57 -16.53 31.77 29.11
CA ARG A 57 -15.32 31.58 29.94
C ARG A 57 -15.42 30.34 30.86
N ASN A 58 -15.99 29.26 30.36
CA ASN A 58 -16.04 27.97 31.05
C ASN A 58 -14.87 27.11 30.56
N THR A 59 -13.89 26.95 31.45
CA THR A 59 -12.71 26.06 31.32
C THR A 59 -13.05 24.66 30.80
N LYS A 60 -14.29 24.20 31.03
CA LYS A 60 -14.79 22.89 30.60
C LYS A 60 -14.96 22.74 29.08
N VAL A 61 -15.40 23.78 28.36
CA VAL A 61 -15.55 23.71 26.89
C VAL A 61 -14.19 23.75 26.21
N LYS A 62 -13.23 24.50 26.80
CA LYS A 62 -11.85 24.51 26.33
C LYS A 62 -11.18 23.15 26.55
N SER A 63 -11.39 22.52 27.71
CA SER A 63 -10.89 21.17 27.97
C SER A 63 -11.56 20.10 27.11
N GLU A 64 -12.86 20.21 26.82
CA GLU A 64 -13.57 19.27 25.92
C GLU A 64 -13.13 19.44 24.47
N ALA A 65 -12.90 20.68 24.00
CA ALA A 65 -12.34 20.96 22.68
C ALA A 65 -10.88 20.50 22.58
N GLU A 66 -10.05 20.71 23.60
CA GLU A 66 -8.66 20.22 23.67
C GLU A 66 -8.62 18.69 23.78
N THR A 67 -9.58 18.07 24.47
CA THR A 67 -9.75 16.62 24.54
C THR A 67 -10.22 16.06 23.21
N LEU A 68 -11.12 16.74 22.49
CA LEU A 68 -11.52 16.38 21.12
C LEU A 68 -10.37 16.58 20.12
N ILE A 69 -9.58 17.64 20.24
CA ILE A 69 -8.39 17.89 19.43
C ILE A 69 -7.29 16.86 19.74
N SER A 70 -7.12 16.43 20.99
CA SER A 70 -6.22 15.34 21.40
C SER A 70 -6.75 13.97 20.95
N ALA A 71 -8.05 13.73 21.10
CA ALA A 71 -8.76 12.53 20.64
C ALA A 71 -9.01 12.52 19.13
N THR A 72 -8.60 13.55 18.40
CA THR A 72 -8.49 13.58 16.93
C THR A 72 -7.07 13.92 16.47
N SER A 73 -6.12 14.08 17.41
CA SER A 73 -4.71 14.34 17.11
C SER A 73 -4.05 13.14 16.44
N TRP A 74 -4.56 11.92 16.68
CA TRP A 74 -4.18 10.72 15.93
C TRP A 74 -4.79 10.64 14.53
N MET A 75 -5.75 11.52 14.20
CA MET A 75 -6.24 11.75 12.83
C MET A 75 -5.38 12.76 12.04
N LYS A 76 -4.29 13.30 12.63
CA LYS A 76 -3.18 13.87 11.85
C LYS A 76 -2.49 12.73 11.12
N THR A 77 -3.04 12.41 9.95
CA THR A 77 -2.61 11.41 8.98
C THR A 77 -1.15 10.99 9.17
N GLU A 78 -0.92 9.88 9.88
CA GLU A 78 0.38 9.21 9.74
C GLU A 78 0.55 8.94 8.24
N THR A 79 1.67 9.38 7.68
CA THR A 79 2.06 9.02 6.32
C THR A 79 1.95 7.50 6.19
N PRO A 80 1.23 6.96 5.18
CA PRO A 80 1.11 5.52 5.00
C PRO A 80 2.48 4.85 5.10
N ILE A 81 2.56 3.70 5.74
CA ILE A 81 3.84 2.99 5.82
C ILE A 81 4.26 2.48 4.45
N LEU A 82 3.29 2.20 3.57
CA LEU A 82 3.55 1.66 2.24
C LEU A 82 2.63 2.32 1.19
N THR A 83 3.24 2.81 0.11
CA THR A 83 2.55 2.95 -1.18
C THR A 83 2.72 1.66 -1.96
N LEU A 84 1.67 0.87 -2.07
CA LEU A 84 1.67 -0.42 -2.76
C LEU A 84 0.97 -0.29 -4.09
N PHE A 85 1.64 -0.65 -5.17
CA PHE A 85 1.14 -0.43 -6.51
C PHE A 85 1.25 -1.65 -7.42
N THR A 86 0.44 -1.63 -8.46
CA THR A 86 0.40 -2.69 -9.47
C THR A 86 -0.15 -2.13 -10.78
N SER A 87 -0.20 -2.98 -11.81
CA SER A 87 -0.80 -2.67 -13.11
C SER A 87 -1.38 -3.95 -13.69
N TRP A 88 -2.53 -3.84 -14.34
CA TRP A 88 -3.13 -4.95 -15.08
C TRP A 88 -4.04 -4.44 -16.20
N LEU A 89 -4.37 -5.34 -17.13
CA LEU A 89 -5.35 -5.08 -18.19
C LEU A 89 -6.73 -5.56 -17.75
N HIS A 90 -7.79 -4.84 -18.13
CA HIS A 90 -9.16 -5.26 -17.89
C HIS A 90 -9.43 -6.58 -18.62
N ARG A 91 -9.59 -7.67 -17.85
CA ARG A 91 -9.79 -9.02 -18.38
C ARG A 91 -10.82 -9.79 -17.55
N GLN A 92 -11.84 -10.32 -18.23
CA GLN A 92 -12.93 -11.04 -17.57
C GLN A 92 -12.44 -12.27 -16.79
N ASP A 93 -11.45 -13.00 -17.32
CA ASP A 93 -10.91 -14.21 -16.69
C ASP A 93 -10.08 -13.93 -15.43
N LYS A 94 -9.67 -12.67 -15.21
CA LYS A 94 -8.92 -12.22 -14.03
C LYS A 94 -9.74 -11.34 -13.08
N TYR A 95 -10.95 -10.95 -13.46
CA TYR A 95 -11.79 -10.03 -12.72
C TYR A 95 -11.98 -10.45 -11.25
N VAL A 96 -12.28 -11.74 -11.00
CA VAL A 96 -12.52 -12.26 -9.65
C VAL A 96 -11.30 -12.07 -8.73
N VAL A 97 -10.10 -12.40 -9.23
CA VAL A 97 -8.88 -12.34 -8.41
C VAL A 97 -8.43 -10.90 -8.20
N GLN A 98 -8.54 -10.05 -9.23
CA GLN A 98 -8.20 -8.63 -9.16
C GLN A 98 -9.16 -7.88 -8.23
N ASN A 99 -10.46 -8.16 -8.29
CA ASN A 99 -11.42 -7.54 -7.38
C ASN A 99 -11.16 -7.93 -5.91
N ARG A 100 -10.77 -9.19 -5.64
CA ARG A 100 -10.35 -9.62 -4.30
C ARG A 100 -9.09 -8.87 -3.84
N THR A 101 -8.12 -8.66 -4.73
CA THR A 101 -6.92 -7.84 -4.45
C THR A 101 -7.28 -6.39 -4.15
N VAL A 102 -8.23 -5.81 -4.90
CA VAL A 102 -8.76 -4.47 -4.64
C VAL A 102 -9.32 -4.35 -3.22
N GLN A 103 -10.14 -5.32 -2.78
CA GLN A 103 -10.70 -5.32 -1.43
C GLN A 103 -9.64 -5.58 -0.35
N ASN A 104 -8.71 -6.51 -0.59
CA ASN A 104 -7.66 -6.83 0.37
C ASN A 104 -6.73 -5.65 0.63
N TRP A 105 -6.25 -4.94 -0.40
CA TRP A 105 -5.32 -3.84 -0.16
C TRP A 105 -6.03 -2.61 0.42
N LYS A 106 -7.31 -2.41 0.07
CA LYS A 106 -8.17 -1.39 0.67
C LYS A 106 -8.33 -1.61 2.18
N TYR A 107 -8.42 -2.86 2.64
CA TYR A 107 -8.55 -3.20 4.06
C TYR A 107 -7.43 -2.62 4.92
N PHE A 108 -6.21 -2.49 4.38
CA PHE A 108 -5.06 -1.98 5.11
C PHE A 108 -5.01 -0.44 5.25
N TRP A 109 -6.02 0.30 4.77
CA TRP A 109 -6.09 1.74 5.01
C TRP A 109 -6.24 2.04 6.52
N PRO A 110 -5.51 3.01 7.10
CA PRO A 110 -4.64 4.01 6.46
C PRO A 110 -3.16 3.63 6.32
N HIS A 111 -2.76 2.42 6.69
CA HIS A 111 -1.35 2.00 6.66
C HIS A 111 -0.82 1.79 5.24
N ILE A 112 -1.64 1.26 4.33
CA ILE A 112 -1.27 1.07 2.93
C ILE A 112 -2.10 2.00 2.05
N ARG A 113 -1.41 2.69 1.14
CA ARG A 113 -2.05 3.39 0.01
C ARG A 113 -1.96 2.51 -1.23
N PRO A 114 -3.06 1.90 -1.67
CA PRO A 114 -3.07 1.14 -2.90
C PRO A 114 -3.12 2.08 -4.11
N VAL A 115 -2.32 1.78 -5.13
CA VAL A 115 -2.25 2.54 -6.38
C VAL A 115 -2.34 1.61 -7.58
N LEU A 116 -3.22 1.95 -8.52
CA LEU A 116 -3.26 1.30 -9.82
C LEU A 116 -2.57 2.21 -10.84
N PHE A 117 -1.58 1.67 -11.54
CA PHE A 117 -1.08 2.24 -12.78
C PHE A 117 -1.89 1.75 -13.96
N THR A 118 -2.59 2.65 -14.65
CA THR A 118 -3.37 2.32 -15.84
C THR A 118 -3.64 3.55 -16.70
N ASN A 119 -3.74 3.35 -18.02
CA ASN A 119 -4.29 4.33 -18.96
C ASN A 119 -5.73 3.98 -19.40
N ASP A 120 -6.28 2.87 -18.91
CA ASP A 120 -7.67 2.50 -19.08
C ASP A 120 -8.54 3.29 -18.10
N THR A 121 -9.37 4.19 -18.64
CA THR A 121 -10.22 5.08 -17.86
C THR A 121 -11.30 4.33 -17.10
N GLU A 122 -11.91 3.29 -17.69
CA GLU A 122 -12.98 2.53 -17.05
C GLU A 122 -12.43 1.75 -15.86
N LEU A 123 -11.33 1.03 -16.07
CA LEU A 123 -10.67 0.30 -14.99
C LEU A 123 -10.18 1.25 -13.88
N GLY A 124 -9.64 2.40 -14.28
CA GLY A 124 -9.22 3.46 -13.36
C GLY A 124 -10.39 3.97 -12.50
N ASP A 125 -11.54 4.21 -13.12
CA ASP A 125 -12.75 4.69 -12.43
C ASP A 125 -13.30 3.64 -11.45
N ILE A 126 -13.35 2.37 -11.84
CA ILE A 126 -13.75 1.26 -10.97
C ILE A 126 -12.87 1.22 -9.72
N CYS A 127 -11.54 1.25 -9.87
CA CYS A 127 -10.63 1.19 -8.74
C CYS A 127 -10.68 2.46 -7.88
N ARG A 128 -10.84 3.64 -8.50
CA ARG A 128 -10.98 4.91 -7.77
C ARG A 128 -12.21 4.93 -6.89
N GLN A 129 -13.34 4.40 -7.37
CA GLN A 129 -14.57 4.24 -6.57
C GLN A 129 -14.36 3.32 -5.36
N GLN A 130 -13.42 2.38 -5.45
CA GLN A 130 -13.01 1.53 -4.33
C GLN A 130 -12.00 2.17 -3.38
N GLY A 131 -11.60 3.44 -3.61
CA GLY A 131 -10.66 4.18 -2.78
C GLY A 131 -9.20 4.02 -3.17
N TRP A 132 -8.90 3.42 -4.32
CA TRP A 132 -7.53 3.33 -4.84
C TRP A 132 -7.11 4.65 -5.48
N SER A 133 -5.82 4.98 -5.36
CA SER A 133 -5.23 6.06 -6.15
C SER A 133 -4.92 5.55 -7.56
N ILE A 134 -5.04 6.39 -8.58
CA ILE A 134 -4.77 6.03 -9.97
C ILE A 134 -3.63 6.91 -10.49
N LEU A 135 -2.61 6.29 -11.09
CA LEU A 135 -1.56 6.98 -11.81
C LEU A 135 -1.53 6.50 -13.28
N PRO A 136 -1.21 7.38 -14.25
CA PRO A 136 -1.09 6.98 -15.63
C PRO A 136 0.18 6.14 -15.85
N LEU A 137 0.15 5.28 -16.87
CA LEU A 137 1.34 4.61 -17.38
C LEU A 137 2.09 5.58 -18.31
N THR A 138 3.15 6.17 -17.79
CA THR A 138 3.98 7.16 -18.50
C THR A 138 5.05 6.51 -19.37
N HIS A 139 5.54 5.31 -18.99
CA HIS A 139 6.63 4.61 -19.65
C HIS A 139 6.32 3.13 -19.83
N THR A 140 6.38 2.68 -21.07
CA THR A 140 6.08 1.30 -21.46
C THR A 140 7.05 0.82 -22.53
N ALA A 141 7.26 -0.49 -22.65
CA ALA A 141 8.06 -1.09 -23.71
C ALA A 141 7.37 -2.29 -24.36
N ILE A 142 7.93 -2.74 -25.49
CA ILE A 142 7.56 -3.90 -26.32
C ILE A 142 6.17 -3.82 -26.97
N GLU A 143 5.14 -3.36 -26.27
CA GLU A 143 3.73 -3.34 -26.69
C GLU A 143 2.87 -2.71 -25.58
N GLY A 144 3.29 -1.59 -25.01
CA GLY A 144 2.57 -0.95 -23.91
C GLY A 144 2.74 -1.64 -22.54
N VAL A 145 3.69 -2.57 -22.40
CA VAL A 145 3.94 -3.23 -21.11
C VAL A 145 4.67 -2.28 -20.17
N PRO A 146 4.20 -2.07 -18.93
CA PRO A 146 4.80 -1.11 -18.01
C PRO A 146 6.25 -1.44 -17.67
N VAL A 147 7.10 -0.40 -17.71
CA VAL A 147 8.48 -0.48 -17.22
C VAL A 147 8.49 -0.24 -15.71
N VAL A 148 8.96 -1.23 -14.94
CA VAL A 148 8.78 -1.26 -13.48
C VAL A 148 9.43 -0.08 -12.77
N LYS A 149 10.64 0.33 -13.20
CA LYS A 149 11.40 1.40 -12.52
C LYS A 149 10.63 2.73 -12.52
N TYR A 150 9.92 3.04 -13.60
CA TYR A 150 9.17 4.30 -13.70
C TYR A 150 7.91 4.27 -12.82
N MET A 151 7.30 3.10 -12.59
CA MET A 151 6.21 2.97 -11.62
C MET A 151 6.68 3.32 -10.21
N TYR A 152 7.90 2.91 -9.82
CA TYR A 152 8.50 3.30 -8.53
C TYR A 152 8.78 4.80 -8.48
N LEU A 153 9.43 5.36 -9.49
CA LEU A 153 9.78 6.78 -9.54
C LEU A 153 8.53 7.66 -9.50
N ASP A 154 7.50 7.32 -10.26
CA ASP A 154 6.22 8.04 -10.27
C ASP A 154 5.50 7.93 -8.93
N ALA A 155 5.46 6.74 -8.32
CA ALA A 155 4.86 6.57 -6.99
C ALA A 155 5.61 7.37 -5.91
N MET A 156 6.94 7.40 -5.96
CA MET A 156 7.79 8.19 -5.06
C MET A 156 7.62 9.70 -5.24
N LEU A 157 7.35 10.14 -6.47
CA LEU A 157 7.08 11.54 -6.79
C LEU A 157 5.72 12.00 -6.24
N HIS A 158 4.69 11.17 -6.34
CA HIS A 158 3.31 11.57 -6.04
C HIS A 158 2.88 11.29 -4.59
N PHE A 159 3.51 10.34 -3.91
CA PHE A 159 3.10 9.92 -2.58
C PHE A 159 4.25 10.00 -1.58
N ASN A 160 3.90 10.32 -0.33
CA ASN A 160 4.84 10.30 0.79
C ASN A 160 4.54 9.13 1.73
N SER A 161 5.36 8.08 1.61
CA SER A 161 5.30 6.86 2.41
C SER A 161 6.69 6.44 2.83
N THR A 162 6.80 5.62 3.88
CA THR A 162 8.11 5.06 4.30
C THR A 162 8.67 4.11 3.25
N PHE A 163 7.81 3.22 2.74
CA PHE A 163 8.15 2.23 1.73
C PHE A 163 7.30 2.40 0.46
N TYR A 164 7.83 1.89 -0.64
CA TYR A 164 7.20 1.83 -1.96
C TYR A 164 7.33 0.42 -2.48
N GLY A 165 6.25 -0.16 -3.01
CA GLY A 165 6.33 -1.52 -3.49
C GLY A 165 5.45 -1.83 -4.67
N PHE A 166 5.94 -2.74 -5.50
CA PHE A 166 5.18 -3.40 -6.54
C PHE A 166 4.74 -4.78 -6.04
N ALA A 167 3.50 -5.17 -6.35
CA ALA A 167 3.09 -6.57 -6.28
C ALA A 167 2.21 -6.94 -7.49
N ASN A 168 2.17 -8.21 -7.87
CA ASN A 168 1.24 -8.67 -8.90
C ASN A 168 -0.23 -8.45 -8.47
N SER A 169 -1.10 -8.19 -9.45
CA SER A 169 -2.50 -7.81 -9.22
C SER A 169 -3.41 -8.93 -8.70
N ASP A 170 -2.86 -10.12 -8.49
CA ASP A 170 -3.53 -11.32 -7.97
C ASP A 170 -2.94 -11.79 -6.63
N ILE A 171 -2.10 -10.96 -5.99
CA ILE A 171 -1.55 -11.20 -4.66
C ILE A 171 -2.46 -10.63 -3.57
N ILE A 172 -2.69 -11.44 -2.54
CA ILE A 172 -3.41 -11.11 -1.31
C ILE A 172 -2.44 -11.21 -0.13
N PHE A 173 -2.48 -10.22 0.76
CA PHE A 173 -1.65 -10.20 1.96
C PHE A 173 -2.48 -10.40 3.24
N ASN A 174 -1.84 -10.89 4.29
CA ASN A 174 -2.37 -10.84 5.65
C ASN A 174 -1.80 -9.63 6.43
N ASP A 175 -2.22 -9.45 7.70
CA ASP A 175 -1.70 -8.42 8.62
C ASP A 175 -0.18 -8.48 8.83
N GLY A 176 0.43 -9.63 8.52
CA GLY A 176 1.87 -9.83 8.52
C GLY A 176 2.62 -8.78 7.70
N LEU A 177 2.03 -8.29 6.59
CA LEU A 177 2.64 -7.25 5.76
C LEU A 177 2.87 -5.96 6.57
N VAL A 178 1.82 -5.39 7.15
CA VAL A 178 1.91 -4.12 7.90
C VAL A 178 2.78 -4.29 9.15
N ASN A 179 2.60 -5.38 9.89
CA ASN A 179 3.38 -5.66 11.11
C ASN A 179 4.88 -5.82 10.81
N THR A 180 5.21 -6.47 9.69
CA THR A 180 6.60 -6.64 9.24
C THR A 180 7.21 -5.29 8.88
N LEU A 181 6.52 -4.46 8.09
CA LEU A 181 7.04 -3.14 7.70
C LEU A 181 7.19 -2.20 8.89
N LEU A 182 6.23 -2.20 9.83
CA LEU A 182 6.34 -1.42 11.07
C LEU A 182 7.55 -1.84 11.91
N THR A 183 7.86 -3.13 11.92
CA THR A 183 9.02 -3.68 12.62
C THR A 183 10.31 -3.25 11.93
N ILE A 184 10.42 -3.45 10.61
CA ILE A 184 11.59 -3.04 9.82
C ILE A 184 11.84 -1.53 9.96
N ARG A 185 10.77 -0.71 9.95
CA ARG A 185 10.85 0.76 10.12
C ARG A 185 11.56 1.21 11.40
N ARG A 186 11.58 0.38 12.45
CA ARG A 186 12.21 0.70 13.74
C ARG A 186 13.73 0.49 13.75
N PHE A 187 14.29 -0.20 12.77
CA PHE A 187 15.73 -0.42 12.69
C PHE A 187 16.40 0.82 12.06
N THR A 188 17.37 1.42 12.76
CA THR A 188 17.92 2.75 12.42
C THR A 188 18.63 2.80 11.05
N ASP A 189 19.14 1.67 10.59
CA ASP A 189 19.95 1.60 9.36
C ASP A 189 19.08 1.64 8.09
N ILE A 190 17.78 1.35 8.19
CA ILE A 190 16.86 1.34 7.03
C ILE A 190 16.57 2.74 6.46
N TYR A 191 16.88 3.80 7.22
CA TYR A 191 16.79 5.19 6.73
C TYR A 191 18.08 5.67 6.06
N ARG A 192 19.21 4.99 6.30
CA ARG A 192 20.50 5.33 5.72
C ARG A 192 20.76 4.49 4.48
N ASP A 193 20.54 3.19 4.58
CA ASP A 193 20.85 2.23 3.55
C ASP A 193 19.61 1.87 2.73
N PRO A 194 19.75 1.68 1.40
CA PRO A 194 18.66 1.17 0.59
C PRO A 194 18.32 -0.27 0.99
N VAL A 195 17.04 -0.58 1.02
CA VAL A 195 16.53 -1.90 1.40
C VAL A 195 15.58 -2.43 0.32
N LEU A 196 15.68 -3.72 0.04
CA LEU A 196 14.68 -4.52 -0.66
C LEU A 196 14.05 -5.52 0.31
N ILE A 197 12.74 -5.52 0.41
CA ILE A 197 11.92 -6.45 1.18
C ILE A 197 11.09 -7.26 0.17
N THR A 198 11.24 -8.58 0.21
CA THR A 198 10.54 -9.50 -0.70
C THR A 198 10.38 -10.87 -0.05
N GLY A 199 9.55 -11.73 -0.62
CA GLY A 199 9.32 -13.06 -0.09
C GLY A 199 8.76 -14.02 -1.13
N ILE A 200 8.73 -15.30 -0.76
CA ILE A 200 8.17 -16.36 -1.57
C ILE A 200 6.65 -16.36 -1.34
N ARG A 201 5.90 -16.36 -2.43
CA ARG A 201 4.43 -16.45 -2.38
C ARG A 201 3.96 -17.87 -2.07
N ILE A 202 2.72 -17.99 -1.62
CA ILE A 202 2.01 -19.26 -1.50
C ILE A 202 1.00 -19.33 -2.64
N ASN A 203 1.15 -20.31 -3.53
CA ASN A 203 0.19 -20.55 -4.60
C ASN A 203 -1.04 -21.24 -4.05
N PHE A 204 -2.21 -20.75 -4.45
CA PHE A 204 -3.49 -21.23 -3.96
C PHE A 204 -4.53 -21.21 -5.09
N ASP A 205 -5.38 -22.23 -5.13
CA ASP A 205 -6.48 -22.29 -6.10
C ASP A 205 -7.55 -21.25 -5.75
N TYR A 206 -7.73 -20.26 -6.63
CA TYR A 206 -8.67 -19.17 -6.46
C TYR A 206 -10.14 -19.61 -6.29
N LYS A 207 -10.50 -20.84 -6.69
CA LYS A 207 -11.86 -21.38 -6.56
C LYS A 207 -12.23 -21.73 -5.14
N ILE A 208 -11.25 -22.00 -4.27
CA ILE A 208 -11.52 -22.29 -2.87
C ILE A 208 -12.10 -21.01 -2.23
N PRO A 209 -13.29 -21.07 -1.59
CA PRO A 209 -13.92 -19.89 -1.01
C PRO A 209 -13.10 -19.29 0.14
N TYR A 210 -12.94 -17.97 0.11
CA TYR A 210 -12.36 -17.19 1.20
C TYR A 210 -12.81 -15.72 1.11
N ASN A 211 -12.73 -15.01 2.23
CA ASN A 211 -12.94 -13.57 2.32
C ASN A 211 -11.58 -12.85 2.31
N ALA A 212 -11.35 -12.05 1.26
CA ALA A 212 -10.12 -11.28 1.06
C ALA A 212 -9.90 -10.12 2.08
N THR A 213 -10.88 -9.87 2.94
CA THR A 213 -10.82 -8.87 4.02
C THR A 213 -10.78 -9.50 5.41
N ASP A 214 -10.82 -10.83 5.51
CA ASP A 214 -10.68 -11.56 6.78
C ASP A 214 -9.28 -12.18 6.88
N MET A 215 -8.42 -11.55 7.69
CA MET A 215 -7.02 -11.94 7.84
C MET A 215 -6.83 -13.31 8.51
N LYS A 216 -7.77 -13.72 9.38
CA LYS A 216 -7.77 -15.06 9.96
C LYS A 216 -8.12 -16.09 8.90
N ASN A 217 -9.10 -15.78 8.04
CA ASN A 217 -9.47 -16.64 6.93
C ASN A 217 -8.34 -16.77 5.91
N ILE A 218 -7.67 -15.67 5.55
CA ILE A 218 -6.48 -15.68 4.68
C ILE A 218 -5.38 -16.58 5.25
N SER A 219 -5.09 -16.45 6.55
CA SER A 219 -4.07 -17.29 7.21
C SER A 219 -4.45 -18.77 7.17
N LYS A 220 -5.69 -19.12 7.53
CA LYS A 220 -6.19 -20.51 7.45
C LYS A 220 -6.18 -21.08 6.03
N VAL A 221 -6.47 -20.25 5.04
CA VAL A 221 -6.50 -20.66 3.64
C VAL A 221 -5.09 -20.88 3.09
N SER A 222 -4.11 -20.12 3.58
CA SER A 222 -2.71 -20.29 3.21
C SER A 222 -2.13 -21.66 3.59
N GLU A 223 -2.63 -22.27 4.67
CA GLU A 223 -2.25 -23.62 5.10
C GLU A 223 -2.60 -24.70 4.06
N LYS A 224 -3.57 -24.42 3.17
CA LYS A 224 -3.95 -25.30 2.06
C LYS A 224 -3.18 -25.00 0.77
N GLY A 225 -2.42 -23.92 0.74
CA GLY A 225 -1.63 -23.52 -0.40
C GLY A 225 -0.29 -24.25 -0.48
N LYS A 226 0.43 -24.02 -1.57
CA LYS A 226 1.77 -24.55 -1.78
C LYS A 226 2.77 -23.39 -1.88
N LEU A 227 3.78 -23.38 -1.01
CA LEU A 227 4.87 -22.43 -1.11
C LEU A 227 5.51 -22.54 -2.51
N ALA A 228 5.67 -21.40 -3.19
CA ALA A 228 6.20 -21.35 -4.54
C ALA A 228 7.68 -21.74 -4.58
N ASN A 229 8.21 -21.83 -5.81
CA ASN A 229 9.64 -21.99 -6.02
C ASN A 229 10.38 -20.80 -5.36
N PRO A 230 11.50 -21.02 -4.65
CA PRO A 230 12.30 -19.94 -4.05
C PRO A 230 12.78 -18.86 -5.02
N MET A 231 12.81 -19.16 -6.32
CA MET A 231 13.15 -18.22 -7.39
C MET A 231 11.98 -17.33 -7.80
N SER A 232 10.79 -17.51 -7.23
CA SER A 232 9.54 -16.89 -7.67
C SER A 232 8.98 -15.96 -6.59
N ALA A 233 9.28 -14.68 -6.73
CA ALA A 233 8.76 -13.61 -5.89
C ALA A 233 7.81 -12.73 -6.71
N ASP A 234 6.70 -12.31 -6.10
CA ASP A 234 5.66 -11.51 -6.77
C ASP A 234 5.41 -10.16 -6.09
N TYR A 235 6.26 -9.81 -5.11
CA TYR A 235 6.24 -8.49 -4.50
C TYR A 235 7.66 -8.02 -4.16
N PHE A 236 7.89 -6.74 -4.34
CA PHE A 236 9.16 -6.06 -4.08
C PHE A 236 8.81 -4.76 -3.38
N ILE A 237 9.32 -4.56 -2.18
CA ILE A 237 9.07 -3.36 -1.40
C ILE A 237 10.42 -2.74 -1.08
N THR A 238 10.55 -1.44 -1.30
CA THR A 238 11.81 -0.72 -1.20
C THR A 238 11.67 0.53 -0.37
N THR A 239 12.76 0.95 0.26
CA THR A 239 12.89 2.28 0.83
C THR A 239 12.99 3.33 -0.29
N ARG A 240 12.69 4.59 0.02
CA ARG A 240 12.73 5.70 -0.95
C ARG A 240 14.11 5.88 -1.62
N ASN A 241 15.20 5.60 -0.91
CA ASN A 241 16.58 5.73 -1.40
C ASN A 241 17.04 4.55 -2.29
N TYR A 242 16.19 3.57 -2.59
CA TYR A 242 16.55 2.47 -3.49
C TYR A 242 16.86 2.97 -4.91
N PRO A 243 17.97 2.53 -5.56
CA PRO A 243 18.48 3.01 -6.84
C PRO A 243 17.70 2.64 -8.10
N TRP A 244 16.40 2.88 -8.11
CA TRP A 244 15.53 2.64 -9.27
C TRP A 244 15.98 3.39 -10.53
N TRP A 245 16.59 4.57 -10.40
CA TRP A 245 17.12 5.33 -11.53
C TRP A 245 18.29 4.64 -12.25
N LYS A 246 19.01 3.73 -11.57
CA LYS A 246 20.09 2.92 -12.18
C LYS A 246 19.59 1.61 -12.79
N MET A 247 18.35 1.21 -12.51
CA MET A 247 17.83 -0.07 -12.99
C MET A 247 17.46 0.02 -14.47
N GLU A 248 17.66 -1.09 -15.17
CA GLU A 248 17.28 -1.28 -16.56
C GLU A 248 15.77 -1.17 -16.72
N GLU A 249 15.34 -0.91 -17.95
CA GLU A 249 13.93 -0.76 -18.31
C GLU A 249 13.21 -2.10 -18.43
N ILE A 250 13.38 -2.96 -17.43
CA ILE A 250 12.68 -4.23 -17.37
C ILE A 250 11.17 -4.00 -17.21
N VAL A 251 10.40 -4.86 -17.86
CA VAL A 251 8.94 -4.77 -17.89
C VAL A 251 8.29 -5.86 -17.05
N ILE A 252 7.15 -5.53 -16.45
CA ILE A 252 6.36 -6.47 -15.64
C ILE A 252 5.69 -7.55 -16.50
N GLY A 253 5.34 -8.70 -15.90
CA GLY A 253 4.65 -9.79 -16.63
C GLY A 253 5.50 -10.48 -17.71
N ARG A 254 6.83 -10.35 -17.62
CA ARG A 254 7.83 -11.08 -18.42
C ARG A 254 8.81 -11.77 -17.46
N PHE A 255 9.59 -12.72 -17.97
CA PHE A 255 10.53 -13.45 -17.12
C PHE A 255 11.58 -12.54 -16.50
N GLN A 256 12.17 -12.99 -15.38
CA GLN A 256 13.33 -12.39 -14.72
C GLN A 256 13.13 -10.99 -14.12
N VAL A 257 11.90 -10.51 -13.91
CA VAL A 257 11.68 -9.30 -13.11
C VAL A 257 12.18 -9.51 -11.69
N ASP A 258 11.70 -10.58 -11.06
CA ASP A 258 11.99 -10.97 -9.70
C ASP A 258 13.47 -11.24 -9.45
N ASN A 259 14.05 -12.12 -10.26
CA ASN A 259 15.45 -12.48 -10.14
C ASN A 259 16.35 -11.27 -10.44
N TRP A 260 15.98 -10.39 -11.39
CA TRP A 260 16.79 -9.22 -11.66
C TRP A 260 16.77 -8.22 -10.51
N ILE A 261 15.61 -7.91 -9.93
CA ILE A 261 15.52 -6.98 -8.80
C ILE A 261 16.37 -7.47 -7.62
N ILE A 262 16.33 -8.78 -7.32
CA ILE A 262 17.18 -9.37 -6.27
C ILE A 262 18.66 -9.29 -6.67
N ARG A 263 19.02 -9.67 -7.89
CA ARG A 263 20.43 -9.67 -8.33
C ARG A 263 21.02 -8.27 -8.39
N PHE A 264 20.28 -7.31 -8.92
CA PHE A 264 20.65 -5.90 -8.94
C PHE A 264 20.90 -5.40 -7.52
N SER A 265 20.03 -5.76 -6.57
CA SER A 265 20.21 -5.39 -5.15
C SER A 265 21.51 -5.94 -4.58
N GLN A 266 21.85 -7.20 -4.87
CA GLN A 266 23.12 -7.79 -4.46
C GLN A 266 24.33 -7.07 -5.09
N LEU A 267 24.26 -6.76 -6.39
CA LEU A 267 25.35 -6.10 -7.12
C LEU A 267 25.59 -4.67 -6.63
N GLU A 268 24.52 -3.95 -6.28
CA GLU A 268 24.57 -2.60 -5.72
C GLU A 268 24.77 -2.59 -4.19
N LYS A 269 24.99 -3.76 -3.57
CA LYS A 269 25.19 -3.93 -2.11
C LYS A 269 24.04 -3.39 -1.25
N ILE A 270 22.83 -3.55 -1.73
CA ILE A 270 21.57 -3.18 -1.07
C ILE A 270 21.18 -4.29 -0.10
N PHE A 271 20.64 -3.92 1.06
CA PHE A 271 20.15 -4.90 2.02
C PHE A 271 18.92 -5.62 1.50
N VAL A 272 18.96 -6.95 1.45
CA VAL A 272 17.83 -7.77 1.02
C VAL A 272 17.26 -8.50 2.23
N ILE A 273 15.97 -8.30 2.47
CA ILE A 273 15.19 -8.89 3.57
C ILE A 273 14.21 -9.90 2.99
N ASN A 274 14.35 -11.16 3.41
CA ASN A 274 13.38 -12.21 3.16
C ASN A 274 12.24 -12.10 4.20
N SER A 275 11.07 -11.67 3.74
CA SER A 275 9.87 -11.54 4.58
C SER A 275 8.93 -12.75 4.53
N THR A 276 9.32 -13.84 3.87
CA THR A 276 8.50 -15.06 3.73
C THR A 276 7.95 -15.58 5.06
N PRO A 277 8.70 -15.63 6.18
CA PRO A 277 8.17 -16.21 7.42
C PRO A 277 7.08 -15.38 8.09
N THR A 278 7.04 -14.06 7.86
CA THR A 278 6.13 -13.15 8.56
C THR A 278 5.08 -12.51 7.66
N VAL A 279 5.24 -12.58 6.35
CA VAL A 279 4.31 -12.04 5.36
C VAL A 279 3.72 -13.17 4.54
N ILE A 280 2.43 -13.43 4.74
CA ILE A 280 1.69 -14.33 3.86
C ILE A 280 1.32 -13.54 2.60
N ALA A 281 1.92 -13.91 1.48
CA ALA A 281 1.57 -13.43 0.15
C ALA A 281 0.90 -14.56 -0.64
N LEU A 282 -0.43 -14.58 -0.66
CA LEU A 282 -1.21 -15.58 -1.39
C LEU A 282 -1.36 -15.19 -2.86
N HIS A 283 -0.93 -16.08 -3.74
CA HIS A 283 -1.12 -15.95 -5.18
C HIS A 283 -2.35 -16.74 -5.62
N GLN A 284 -3.37 -16.01 -6.08
CA GLN A 284 -4.65 -16.56 -6.54
C GLN A 284 -4.49 -17.18 -7.93
N THR A 285 -4.08 -18.45 -7.96
CA THR A 285 -3.75 -19.17 -9.19
C THR A 285 -5.02 -19.46 -9.97
N THR A 286 -5.23 -18.73 -11.07
CA THR A 286 -6.32 -18.94 -12.05
C THR A 286 -6.03 -20.12 -12.99
N GLU A 287 -6.95 -20.40 -13.93
CA GLU A 287 -6.75 -21.41 -14.99
C GLU A 287 -5.47 -21.20 -15.83
N ALA A 288 -5.01 -19.95 -15.95
CA ALA A 288 -3.73 -19.64 -16.62
C ALA A 288 -2.50 -20.26 -15.92
N GLY A 289 -2.65 -20.73 -14.68
CA GLY A 289 -1.61 -21.38 -13.90
C GLY A 289 -0.51 -20.42 -13.41
N ILE A 290 0.57 -21.02 -12.90
CA ILE A 290 1.68 -20.29 -12.26
C ILE A 290 2.79 -19.85 -13.23
N LEU A 291 2.68 -20.23 -14.51
CA LEU A 291 3.68 -19.95 -15.56
C LEU A 291 3.12 -19.04 -16.67
N GLU A 292 2.12 -18.21 -16.36
CA GLU A 292 1.46 -17.35 -17.37
C GLU A 292 2.45 -16.46 -18.14
N SER A 293 3.52 -15.98 -17.49
CA SER A 293 4.56 -15.20 -18.18
C SER A 293 5.23 -15.97 -19.34
N GLY A 294 5.25 -17.30 -19.28
CA GLY A 294 5.87 -18.16 -20.29
C GLY A 294 5.09 -18.33 -21.58
N SER A 295 3.81 -17.96 -21.59
CA SER A 295 2.96 -17.94 -22.78
C SER A 295 2.86 -16.55 -23.43
N LYS A 296 3.46 -15.52 -22.83
CA LYS A 296 3.40 -14.15 -23.37
C LYS A 296 4.37 -13.93 -24.55
N PRO A 297 4.01 -13.10 -25.54
CA PRO A 297 4.95 -12.59 -26.53
C PRO A 297 6.13 -11.91 -25.85
N ASN A 298 7.33 -12.05 -26.40
CA ASN A 298 8.55 -11.42 -25.88
C ASN A 298 8.85 -11.79 -24.40
N LYS A 299 8.45 -13.00 -23.95
CA LYS A 299 8.65 -13.50 -22.58
C LYS A 299 10.07 -13.34 -22.03
N SER A 300 11.08 -13.39 -22.90
CA SER A 300 12.50 -13.28 -22.55
C SER A 300 13.08 -11.87 -22.68
N TYR A 301 12.26 -10.84 -22.92
CA TYR A 301 12.73 -9.48 -23.17
C TYR A 301 13.69 -8.97 -22.08
N ASN A 302 13.31 -9.09 -20.81
CA ASN A 302 14.14 -8.62 -19.70
C ASN A 302 15.50 -9.32 -19.70
N SER A 303 15.52 -10.63 -19.97
CA SER A 303 16.74 -11.43 -20.03
C SER A 303 17.69 -10.97 -21.12
N VAL A 304 17.15 -10.69 -22.31
CA VAL A 304 17.91 -10.17 -23.45
C VAL A 304 18.45 -8.78 -23.12
N LEU A 305 17.59 -7.88 -22.63
CA LEU A 305 17.97 -6.52 -22.24
C LEU A 305 19.12 -6.52 -21.22
N ILE A 306 19.01 -7.31 -20.15
CA ILE A 306 20.02 -7.38 -19.09
C ILE A 306 21.33 -7.94 -19.63
N GLN A 307 21.28 -8.99 -20.45
CA GLN A 307 22.48 -9.55 -21.07
C GLN A 307 23.15 -8.54 -22.01
N GLU A 308 22.39 -7.75 -22.75
CA GLU A 308 22.93 -6.76 -23.68
C GLU A 308 23.53 -5.55 -22.97
N VAL A 309 22.84 -5.01 -21.96
CA VAL A 309 23.23 -3.79 -21.24
C VAL A 309 24.32 -4.08 -20.21
N ARG A 310 24.15 -5.12 -19.38
CA ARG A 310 25.08 -5.43 -18.29
C ARG A 310 26.13 -6.46 -18.64
N LYS A 311 26.02 -7.15 -19.78
CA LYS A 311 26.86 -8.29 -20.16
C LYS A 311 26.82 -9.41 -19.11
N ILE A 312 25.71 -9.54 -18.40
CA ILE A 312 25.48 -10.55 -17.36
C ILE A 312 24.35 -11.47 -17.78
N LYS A 313 24.57 -12.78 -17.67
CA LYS A 313 23.49 -13.78 -17.70
C LYS A 313 23.03 -14.03 -16.27
N ILE A 314 21.74 -13.81 -16.00
CA ILE A 314 21.19 -14.00 -14.66
C ILE A 314 21.24 -15.49 -14.28
N ASN A 315 21.95 -15.77 -13.18
CA ASN A 315 21.89 -17.07 -12.52
C ASN A 315 20.82 -17.02 -11.42
N THR A 316 19.66 -17.61 -11.70
CA THR A 316 18.50 -17.57 -10.80
C THR A 316 18.76 -18.28 -9.46
N GLN A 317 19.74 -19.18 -9.38
CA GLN A 317 20.12 -19.82 -8.12
C GLN A 317 20.80 -18.86 -7.14
N GLN A 318 21.47 -17.83 -7.66
CA GLN A 318 22.10 -16.77 -6.87
C GLN A 318 21.14 -15.60 -6.63
N ALA A 319 20.11 -15.48 -7.47
CA ALA A 319 19.17 -14.38 -7.53
C ALA A 319 17.76 -14.78 -7.02
N ARG A 320 17.73 -15.44 -5.86
CA ARG A 320 16.51 -15.97 -5.23
C ARG A 320 16.31 -15.41 -3.83
N VAL A 321 15.07 -15.47 -3.32
CA VAL A 321 14.73 -14.93 -1.99
C VAL A 321 15.58 -15.54 -0.87
N GLY A 322 15.94 -16.82 -1.00
CA GLY A 322 16.83 -17.51 -0.06
C GLY A 322 18.28 -16.97 0.00
N CYS A 323 18.67 -16.07 -0.90
CA CYS A 323 19.94 -15.34 -0.86
C CYS A 323 19.83 -13.95 -0.21
N ALA A 324 18.71 -13.64 0.43
CA ALA A 324 18.58 -12.46 1.29
C ALA A 324 19.52 -12.60 2.50
N GLU A 325 20.24 -11.54 2.87
CA GLU A 325 21.13 -11.59 4.03
C GLU A 325 20.37 -11.42 5.36
N PHE A 326 19.18 -10.85 5.31
CA PHE A 326 18.30 -10.68 6.44
C PHE A 326 17.00 -11.46 6.25
N VAL A 327 16.36 -11.84 7.36
CA VAL A 327 15.09 -12.54 7.40
C VAL A 327 14.26 -12.00 8.55
N THR A 328 12.95 -11.87 8.34
CA THR A 328 12.02 -11.58 9.43
C THR A 328 11.48 -12.87 10.00
N ASN A 329 11.32 -12.94 11.33
CA ASN A 329 10.78 -14.13 11.97
C ASN A 329 9.89 -13.75 13.16
N PHE A 330 9.04 -14.68 13.59
CA PHE A 330 8.32 -14.57 14.83
C PHE A 330 9.18 -15.06 15.99
N THR A 331 9.36 -14.22 16.99
CA THR A 331 9.88 -14.61 18.30
C THR A 331 8.94 -15.62 18.98
N LYS A 332 9.40 -16.29 20.03
CA LYS A 332 8.58 -17.17 20.87
C LYS A 332 7.32 -16.50 21.47
N HIS A 333 7.30 -15.16 21.52
CA HIS A 333 6.19 -14.35 22.03
C HIS A 333 5.28 -13.82 20.92
N GLY A 334 5.52 -14.19 19.65
CA GLY A 334 4.72 -13.75 18.50
C GLY A 334 5.05 -12.35 17.99
N HIS A 335 6.07 -11.68 18.53
CA HIS A 335 6.58 -10.44 17.95
C HIS A 335 7.46 -10.72 16.72
N ILE A 336 7.44 -9.83 15.73
CA ILE A 336 8.34 -9.92 14.59
C ILE A 336 9.70 -9.35 14.98
N GLU A 337 10.77 -10.01 14.56
CA GLU A 337 12.15 -9.53 14.65
C GLU A 337 12.84 -9.62 13.28
N LEU A 338 13.87 -8.79 13.09
CA LEU A 338 14.75 -8.82 11.92
C LEU A 338 16.07 -9.46 12.34
N MET A 339 16.49 -10.51 11.64
CA MET A 339 17.73 -11.23 11.93
C MET A 339 18.60 -11.31 10.69
N ARG A 340 19.93 -11.27 10.87
CA ARG A 340 20.87 -11.65 9.81
C ARG A 340 20.90 -13.18 9.73
N GLN A 341 20.89 -13.73 8.52
CA GLN A 341 20.99 -15.16 8.27
C GLN A 341 22.26 -15.50 7.47
N PRO A 342 22.84 -16.70 7.68
CA PRO A 342 23.99 -17.14 6.90
C PRO A 342 23.59 -17.37 5.44
N LEU A 343 24.41 -16.88 4.52
CA LEU A 343 24.23 -17.08 3.10
C LEU A 343 24.85 -18.43 2.67
N SER A 344 24.14 -19.18 1.83
CA SER A 344 24.70 -20.39 1.22
C SER A 344 25.82 -20.04 0.25
N LYS A 345 26.79 -20.93 0.01
CA LYS A 345 27.89 -20.71 -0.98
C LYS A 345 27.44 -20.38 -2.41
N GLN A 346 26.17 -20.63 -2.72
CA GLN A 346 25.59 -20.32 -4.04
C GLN A 346 25.16 -18.85 -4.14
N CYS A 347 24.97 -18.20 -2.99
CA CYS A 347 24.88 -16.77 -2.83
C CYS A 347 26.31 -16.24 -2.58
#